data_AF-A0A2S9AL10-F1
#
_entry.id   AF-A0A2S9AL10-F1
#
_cell.length_a   1.000
_cell.length_b   1.000
_cell.length_c   1.000
_cell.angle_alpha   90.00
_cell.angle_beta   90.00
_cell.angle_gamma   90.00
#
_symmetry.space_group_name_H-M   'P 1'
#
loop_
_entity.id
_entity.type
_entity.pdbx_description
1 polymer ?
#
loop_
_entity_poly.entity_id
_entity_poly.type
_entity_poly.pdbx_seq_one_letter_code
_entity_poly.pdbx_strand_id
1 'polypeptide(L)'
;MAVDILLYILLGLLILALIIGGPVLKSRLNRGASRAGDEAGKKFVAGQLVKTLGEFGTTLVIHAPEPLAREIAAAAMANKRKEYVIRSDGGYGIRFLEPDDTIVRLVADPDGTRMQVETFREYMGVPQTAPLWKELRSRVASAAEARDVPVAEGAPAEYLRGALVDDRNARWERDA
;
A
#
# COMPACT_ATOMS: atom_id res chain seq x y z
N MET A 1 -36.07 40.48 -49.40
CA MET A 1 -36.19 41.43 -48.27
C MET A 1 -36.82 40.80 -47.03
N ALA A 2 -38.02 40.19 -47.06
CA ALA A 2 -38.58 39.54 -45.86
C ALA A 2 -37.91 38.19 -45.50
N VAL A 3 -37.50 37.42 -46.51
CA VAL A 3 -36.81 36.11 -46.34
C VAL A 3 -35.42 36.28 -45.70
N ASP A 4 -34.73 37.36 -46.04
CA ASP A 4 -33.40 37.68 -45.50
C ASP A 4 -33.46 37.96 -43.99
N ILE A 5 -34.45 38.75 -43.55
CA ILE A 5 -34.65 39.09 -42.13
C ILE A 5 -34.95 37.84 -41.30
N LEU A 6 -35.78 36.92 -41.82
CA LEU A 6 -36.11 35.68 -41.12
C LEU A 6 -34.87 34.77 -40.96
N LEU A 7 -34.04 34.68 -42.01
CA LEU A 7 -32.76 33.96 -41.98
C LEU A 7 -31.77 34.57 -40.98
N TYR A 8 -31.67 35.90 -40.92
CA TYR A 8 -30.81 36.57 -39.94
C TYR A 8 -31.28 36.36 -38.50
N ILE A 9 -32.59 36.34 -38.25
CA ILE A 9 -33.15 36.07 -36.91
C ILE A 9 -32.89 34.61 -36.51
N LEU A 10 -33.09 33.65 -37.42
CA LEU A 10 -32.82 32.23 -37.16
C LEU A 10 -31.34 31.96 -36.90
N LEU A 11 -30.45 32.61 -37.68
CA LEU A 11 -29.01 32.53 -37.48
C LEU A 11 -28.59 33.16 -36.14
N GLY A 12 -29.18 34.31 -35.78
CA GLY A 12 -28.95 34.95 -34.49
C GLY A 12 -29.38 34.09 -33.31
N LEU A 13 -30.54 33.43 -33.40
CA LEU A 13 -31.02 32.50 -32.37
C LEU A 13 -30.14 31.24 -32.26
N LEU A 14 -29.64 30.71 -33.37
CA LEU A 14 -28.73 29.56 -33.37
C LEU A 14 -27.39 29.90 -32.69
N ILE A 15 -26.83 31.06 -33.02
CA ILE A 15 -25.59 31.56 -32.40
C ILE A 15 -25.80 31.81 -30.91
N LEU A 16 -26.92 32.41 -30.53
CA LEU A 16 -27.28 32.66 -29.13
C LEU A 16 -27.46 31.34 -28.35
N ALA A 17 -28.10 30.34 -28.95
CA ALA A 17 -28.27 29.02 -28.37
C ALA A 17 -26.93 28.29 -28.18
N LEU A 18 -25.99 28.43 -29.11
CA LEU A 18 -24.63 27.87 -29.00
C LEU A 18 -23.81 28.53 -27.89
N ILE A 19 -23.90 29.86 -27.76
CA ILE A 19 -23.16 30.62 -26.73
C ILE A 19 -23.69 30.31 -25.33
N ILE A 20 -25.02 30.18 -25.16
CA ILE A 20 -25.66 29.92 -23.85
C ILE A 20 -25.68 28.42 -23.51
N GLY A 21 -25.81 27.53 -24.49
CA GLY A 21 -25.91 26.09 -24.28
C GLY A 21 -24.61 25.43 -23.80
N GLY A 22 -23.46 25.90 -24.27
CA GLY A 22 -22.14 25.33 -23.93
C GLY A 22 -21.79 25.38 -22.43
N PRO A 23 -21.91 26.54 -21.75
CA PRO A 23 -21.59 26.66 -20.32
C PRO A 23 -22.50 25.82 -19.41
N VAL A 24 -23.78 25.70 -19.75
CA VAL A 24 -24.76 24.95 -18.96
C VAL A 24 -24.50 23.43 -19.04
N LEU A 25 -24.18 22.91 -20.23
CA LEU A 25 -23.81 21.50 -20.42
C LEU A 25 -22.50 21.15 -19.68
N LYS A 26 -21.49 22.02 -19.78
CA LYS A 26 -20.18 21.82 -19.14
C LYS A 26 -20.24 21.76 -17.61
N SER A 27 -21.10 22.58 -16.98
CA SER A 27 -21.23 22.59 -15.51
C SER A 27 -21.89 21.33 -14.94
N ARG A 28 -22.85 20.73 -15.65
CA ARG A 28 -23.52 19.50 -15.21
C ARG A 28 -22.67 18.25 -15.47
N LEU A 29 -21.94 18.21 -16.58
CA LEU A 29 -20.99 17.14 -16.89
C LEU A 29 -19.81 17.12 -15.89
N ASN A 30 -19.26 18.28 -15.53
CA ASN A 30 -18.16 18.35 -14.57
C ASN A 30 -18.57 17.89 -13.15
N ARG A 31 -19.81 18.15 -12.72
CA ARG A 31 -20.31 17.67 -11.41
C ARG A 31 -20.51 16.16 -11.37
N GLY A 32 -20.93 15.53 -12.48
CA GLY A 32 -21.06 14.07 -12.59
C GLY A 32 -19.71 13.37 -12.68
N ALA A 33 -18.79 13.90 -13.49
CA ALA A 33 -17.44 13.36 -13.64
C ALA A 33 -16.61 13.47 -12.36
N SER A 34 -16.75 14.55 -11.59
CA SER A 34 -16.07 14.70 -10.30
C SER A 34 -16.51 13.62 -9.29
N ARG A 35 -17.82 13.36 -9.18
CA ARG A 35 -18.34 12.34 -8.25
C ARG A 35 -17.98 10.92 -8.68
N ALA A 36 -18.07 10.62 -9.98
CA ALA A 36 -17.65 9.34 -10.52
C ALA A 36 -16.13 9.12 -10.35
N GLY A 37 -15.33 10.18 -10.50
CA GLY A 37 -13.90 10.17 -10.22
C GLY A 37 -13.59 9.94 -8.74
N ASP A 38 -14.31 10.58 -7.83
CA ASP A 38 -14.16 10.40 -6.39
C ASP A 38 -14.52 8.98 -5.95
N GLU A 39 -15.60 8.41 -6.48
CA GLU A 39 -16.00 7.02 -6.20
C GLU A 39 -15.02 6.00 -6.79
N ALA A 40 -14.57 6.22 -8.03
CA ALA A 40 -13.55 5.38 -8.66
C ALA A 40 -12.23 5.44 -7.87
N GLY A 41 -11.84 6.63 -7.41
CA GLY A 41 -10.67 6.85 -6.56
C GLY A 41 -10.80 6.09 -5.23
N LYS A 42 -11.94 6.18 -4.54
CA LYS A 42 -12.20 5.45 -3.29
C LYS A 42 -12.13 3.94 -3.49
N LYS A 43 -12.73 3.41 -4.56
CA LYS A 43 -12.69 1.97 -4.88
C LYS A 43 -11.27 1.50 -5.20
N PHE A 44 -10.51 2.29 -5.95
CA PHE A 44 -9.12 1.97 -6.26
C PHE A 44 -8.25 1.94 -4.99
N VAL A 45 -8.39 2.95 -4.12
CA VAL A 45 -7.66 3.01 -2.84
C VAL A 45 -8.05 1.83 -1.95
N ALA A 46 -9.33 1.47 -1.86
CA ALA A 46 -9.79 0.31 -1.10
C ALA A 46 -9.21 -1.01 -1.66
N GLY A 47 -9.22 -1.20 -2.98
CA GLY A 47 -8.64 -2.38 -3.62
C GLY A 47 -7.13 -2.47 -3.42
N GLN A 48 -6.43 -1.33 -3.50
CA GLN A 48 -5.00 -1.25 -3.23
C GLN A 48 -4.69 -1.55 -1.77
N LEU A 49 -5.51 -1.07 -0.83
CA LEU A 49 -5.37 -1.38 0.59
C LEU A 49 -5.50 -2.89 0.84
N VAL A 50 -6.52 -3.54 0.30
CA VAL A 50 -6.69 -5.00 0.42
C VAL A 50 -5.46 -5.75 -0.08
N LYS A 51 -4.93 -5.37 -1.24
CA LYS A 51 -3.71 -5.97 -1.79
C LYS A 51 -2.50 -5.74 -0.88
N THR A 52 -2.34 -4.52 -0.37
CA THR A 52 -1.27 -4.16 0.56
C THR A 52 -1.35 -4.94 1.87
N LEU A 53 -2.55 -5.09 2.44
CA LEU A 53 -2.77 -5.91 3.63
C LEU A 53 -2.44 -7.37 3.37
N GLY A 54 -2.84 -7.93 2.22
CA GLY A 54 -2.45 -9.27 1.81
C GLY A 54 -0.94 -9.46 1.72
N GLU A 55 -0.22 -8.47 1.21
CA GLU A 55 1.25 -8.51 1.13
C GLU A 55 1.91 -8.50 2.51
N PHE A 56 1.44 -7.66 3.46
CA PHE A 56 1.90 -7.74 4.86
C PHE A 56 1.49 -9.04 5.56
N GLY A 57 0.39 -9.64 5.11
CA GLY A 57 -0.11 -10.92 5.60
C GLY A 57 0.77 -12.09 5.20
N THR A 58 1.50 -12.00 4.09
CA THR A 58 2.41 -13.07 3.68
C THR A 58 3.57 -13.19 4.67
N THR A 59 3.70 -14.36 5.30
CA THR A 59 4.80 -14.69 6.21
C THR A 59 5.81 -15.62 5.52
N LEU A 60 7.02 -15.70 6.06
CA LEU A 60 8.07 -16.60 5.56
C LEU A 60 8.58 -17.49 6.68
N VAL A 61 8.43 -18.80 6.54
CA VAL A 61 9.03 -19.79 7.45
C VAL A 61 10.43 -20.12 6.93
N ILE A 62 11.41 -19.94 7.81
CA ILE A 62 12.79 -20.35 7.61
C ILE A 62 12.94 -21.68 8.39
N HIS A 63 13.27 -22.76 7.69
CA HIS A 63 13.40 -24.11 8.28
C HIS A 63 14.70 -24.27 9.08
N ALA A 64 14.88 -23.41 10.07
CA ALA A 64 16.03 -23.34 10.94
C ALA A 64 15.63 -22.78 12.32
N PRO A 65 16.42 -23.09 13.37
CA PRO A 65 16.22 -22.50 14.69
C PRO A 65 16.49 -20.99 14.67
N GLU A 66 15.88 -20.28 15.61
CA GLU A 66 15.86 -18.81 15.66
C GLU A 66 17.24 -18.14 15.58
N PRO A 67 18.31 -18.64 16.23
CA PRO A 67 19.64 -18.05 16.09
C PRO A 67 20.17 -18.06 14.64
N LEU A 68 19.99 -19.16 13.91
CA LEU A 68 20.42 -19.25 12.52
C LEU A 68 19.53 -18.41 11.60
N ALA A 69 18.21 -18.42 11.84
CA ALA A 69 17.28 -17.55 11.13
C ALA A 69 17.62 -16.06 11.31
N ARG A 70 18.08 -15.67 12.50
CA ARG A 70 18.55 -14.31 12.81
C ARG A 70 19.82 -13.95 12.03
N GLU A 71 20.78 -14.86 11.92
CA GLU A 71 21.98 -14.65 11.10
C GLU A 71 21.64 -14.50 9.61
N ILE A 72 20.72 -15.32 9.09
CA ILE A 72 20.21 -15.23 7.72
C ILE A 72 19.55 -13.86 7.48
N ALA A 73 18.66 -13.45 8.38
CA ALA A 73 17.99 -12.15 8.29
C ALA A 73 18.98 -10.98 8.36
N ALA A 74 19.96 -11.04 9.27
CA ALA A 74 21.01 -10.03 9.36
C ALA A 74 21.84 -9.93 8.06
N ALA A 75 22.20 -11.08 7.47
CA ALA A 75 22.92 -11.12 6.19
C ALA A 75 22.11 -10.50 5.05
N ALA A 76 20.79 -10.77 4.99
CA ALA A 76 19.88 -10.19 3.99
C ALA A 76 19.82 -8.64 4.06
N MET A 77 20.03 -8.06 5.24
CA MET A 77 19.95 -6.62 5.49
C MET A 77 21.30 -5.88 5.44
N ALA A 78 22.44 -6.60 5.42
CA ALA A 78 23.77 -6.03 5.65
C ALA A 78 24.12 -4.79 4.81
N ASN A 79 23.67 -4.76 3.54
CA ASN A 79 23.93 -3.71 2.55
C ASN A 79 22.76 -2.74 2.33
N LYS A 80 21.71 -2.82 3.15
CA LYS A 80 20.47 -2.04 3.01
C LYS A 80 20.06 -1.30 4.29
N ARG A 81 21.06 -0.86 5.07
CA ARG A 81 20.88 -0.19 6.38
C ARG A 81 20.05 1.11 6.35
N LYS A 82 19.83 1.70 5.16
CA LYS A 82 18.93 2.85 5.00
C LYS A 82 17.46 2.44 5.12
N GLU A 83 17.12 1.28 4.57
CA GLU A 83 15.76 0.73 4.46
C GLU A 83 15.43 -0.21 5.62
N TYR A 84 16.43 -0.95 6.14
CA TYR A 84 16.22 -1.93 7.20
C TYR A 84 17.10 -1.64 8.42
N VAL A 85 16.51 -1.75 9.61
CA VAL A 85 17.15 -1.46 10.90
C VAL A 85 16.99 -2.66 11.82
N ILE A 86 18.09 -3.21 12.32
CA ILE A 86 18.04 -4.20 13.39
C ILE A 86 17.79 -3.45 14.71
N ARG A 87 16.73 -3.83 15.43
CA ARG A 87 16.31 -3.17 16.66
C ARG A 87 16.91 -3.87 17.89
N SER A 88 17.03 -3.12 18.98
CA SER A 88 17.54 -3.63 20.26
C SER A 88 16.62 -4.64 20.93
N ASP A 89 15.33 -4.62 20.59
CA ASP A 89 14.31 -5.57 21.07
C ASP A 89 14.30 -6.89 20.27
N GLY A 90 15.27 -7.09 19.38
CA GLY A 90 15.40 -8.30 18.56
C GLY A 90 14.51 -8.34 17.33
N GLY A 91 13.69 -7.31 17.09
CA GLY A 91 12.91 -7.14 15.85
C GLY A 91 13.68 -6.43 14.74
N TYR A 92 13.04 -6.31 13.58
CA TYR A 92 13.57 -5.60 12.43
C TYR A 92 12.61 -4.49 12.00
N GLY A 93 13.12 -3.29 11.89
CA GLY A 93 12.42 -2.14 11.35
C GLY A 93 12.56 -2.04 9.84
N ILE A 94 11.47 -1.79 9.13
CA ILE A 94 11.49 -1.33 7.74
C ILE A 94 11.13 0.16 7.75
N ARG A 95 12.01 0.99 7.18
CA ARG A 95 11.88 2.44 7.17
C ARG A 95 11.28 2.93 5.86
N PHE A 96 10.22 3.72 5.97
CA PHE A 96 9.81 4.64 4.92
C PHE A 96 10.23 6.07 5.27
N LEU A 97 9.78 6.56 6.42
CA LEU A 97 10.14 7.81 7.07
C LEU A 97 10.84 7.52 8.41
N GLU A 98 10.21 6.74 9.27
CA GLU A 98 10.69 6.37 10.60
C GLU A 98 11.23 4.93 10.62
N PRO A 99 12.24 4.61 11.44
CA PRO A 99 12.83 3.27 11.49
C PRO A 99 11.86 2.16 11.92
N ASP A 100 10.70 2.50 12.47
CA ASP A 100 9.70 1.57 12.99
C ASP A 100 8.36 1.64 12.24
N ASP A 101 8.36 2.20 11.02
CA ASP A 101 7.18 2.24 10.15
C ASP A 101 6.62 0.85 9.85
N THR A 102 7.45 -0.18 9.88
CA THR A 102 7.01 -1.57 9.97
C THR A 102 7.95 -2.33 10.86
N ILE A 103 7.38 -3.12 11.75
CA ILE A 103 8.14 -3.97 12.66
C ILE A 103 7.91 -5.41 12.22
N VAL A 104 9.01 -6.10 11.93
CA VAL A 104 9.06 -7.52 11.61
C VAL A 104 9.66 -8.27 12.79
N ARG A 105 9.11 -9.44 13.10
CA ARG A 105 9.57 -10.32 14.17
C ARG A 105 9.90 -11.70 13.61
N LEU A 106 10.84 -12.35 14.27
CA LEU A 106 11.04 -13.79 14.19
C LEU A 106 10.27 -14.40 15.35
N VAL A 107 9.38 -15.36 15.05
CA VAL A 107 8.61 -16.10 16.05
C VAL A 107 8.83 -17.59 15.85
N ALA A 108 8.68 -18.36 16.93
CA ALA A 108 8.75 -19.81 16.85
C ALA A 108 7.62 -20.35 15.95
N ASP A 109 7.96 -21.34 15.14
CA ASP A 109 7.04 -22.03 14.25
C ASP A 109 7.34 -23.55 14.31
N PRO A 110 6.35 -24.44 14.21
CA PRO A 110 6.60 -25.89 14.26
C PRO A 110 7.67 -26.36 13.28
N ASP A 111 7.79 -25.70 12.13
CA ASP A 111 8.74 -26.07 11.07
C ASP A 111 10.07 -25.29 11.13
N GLY A 112 10.24 -24.40 12.13
CA GLY A 112 11.46 -23.62 12.34
C GLY A 112 11.20 -22.25 12.94
N THR A 113 11.50 -21.20 12.17
CA THR A 113 11.32 -19.81 12.60
C THR A 113 10.55 -19.04 11.55
N ARG A 114 9.42 -18.47 11.94
CA ARG A 114 8.59 -17.66 11.05
C ARG A 114 8.96 -16.18 11.16
N MET A 115 9.27 -15.57 10.03
CA MET A 115 9.39 -14.14 9.87
C MET A 115 8.04 -13.55 9.46
N GLN A 116 7.52 -12.63 10.27
CA GLN A 116 6.21 -12.03 10.08
C GLN A 116 6.22 -10.56 10.46
N VAL A 117 5.31 -9.78 9.87
CA VAL A 117 5.07 -8.40 10.27
C VAL A 117 4.21 -8.41 11.54
N GLU A 118 4.62 -7.63 12.54
CA GLU A 118 3.91 -7.46 13.81
C GLU A 118 2.98 -6.25 13.75
N THR A 119 3.47 -5.15 13.20
CA THR A 119 2.75 -3.89 13.09
C THR A 119 3.34 -3.04 11.97
N PHE A 120 2.52 -2.18 11.36
CA PHE A 120 2.97 -1.18 10.41
C PHE A 120 2.16 0.11 10.51
N ARG A 121 2.75 1.19 10.02
CA ARG A 121 2.14 2.52 9.97
C ARG A 121 1.56 2.77 8.58
N GLU A 122 0.39 3.38 8.54
CA GLU A 122 -0.10 3.99 7.30
C GLU A 122 0.31 5.46 7.24
N TYR A 123 0.53 5.96 6.03
CA TYR A 123 0.73 7.39 5.78
C TYR A 123 -0.34 7.85 4.80
N MET A 124 -1.14 8.85 5.21
CA MET A 124 -2.26 9.37 4.41
C MET A 124 -3.24 8.27 3.96
N GLY A 125 -3.56 7.34 4.88
CA GLY A 125 -4.53 6.27 4.66
C GLY A 125 -4.02 5.05 3.89
N VAL A 126 -2.73 4.99 3.56
CA VAL A 126 -2.11 3.82 2.90
C VAL A 126 -0.76 3.45 3.52
N PRO A 127 -0.52 2.16 3.83
CA PRO A 127 0.82 1.70 4.18
C PRO A 127 1.79 1.77 3.00
N GLN A 128 3.02 2.22 3.23
CA GLN A 128 4.00 2.49 2.16
C GLN A 128 5.10 1.42 2.03
N THR A 129 5.27 0.59 3.05
CA THR A 129 6.42 -0.32 3.20
C THR A 129 6.19 -1.73 2.64
N ALA A 130 5.01 -2.04 2.09
CA ALA A 130 4.72 -3.38 1.54
C ALA A 130 5.72 -3.84 0.45
N PRO A 131 6.17 -2.99 -0.49
CA PRO A 131 7.22 -3.39 -1.44
C PRO A 131 8.55 -3.74 -0.76
N LEU A 132 8.93 -3.01 0.29
CA LEU A 132 10.15 -3.29 1.06
C LEU A 132 10.00 -4.57 1.89
N TRP A 133 8.81 -4.87 2.40
CA TRP A 133 8.53 -6.16 3.03
C TRP A 133 8.71 -7.33 2.07
N LYS A 134 8.14 -7.22 0.87
CA LYS A 134 8.33 -8.21 -0.20
C LYS A 134 9.81 -8.41 -0.56
N GLU A 135 10.55 -7.31 -0.71
CA GLU A 135 11.98 -7.35 -0.99
C GLU A 135 12.74 -8.04 0.15
N LEU A 136 12.44 -7.71 1.41
CA LEU A 136 13.09 -8.33 2.56
C LEU A 136 12.86 -9.85 2.58
N ARG A 137 11.62 -10.32 2.37
CA ARG A 137 11.33 -11.76 2.26
C ARG A 137 12.14 -12.44 1.15
N SER A 138 12.21 -11.81 -0.02
CA SER A 138 13.01 -12.33 -1.15
C SER A 138 14.50 -12.38 -0.81
N ARG A 139 15.06 -11.36 -0.16
CA ARG A 139 16.47 -11.33 0.26
C ARG A 139 16.78 -12.39 1.30
N VAL A 140 15.87 -12.60 2.25
CA VAL A 140 15.99 -13.65 3.27
C VAL A 140 15.95 -15.04 2.63
N ALA A 141 15.05 -15.27 1.66
CA ALA A 141 15.01 -16.51 0.90
C ALA A 141 16.35 -16.79 0.19
N SER A 142 16.91 -15.80 -0.52
CA SER A 142 18.23 -15.95 -1.17
C SER A 142 19.39 -16.15 -0.18
N ALA A 143 19.34 -15.50 0.98
CA ALA A 143 20.35 -15.66 2.03
C ALA A 143 20.28 -17.03 2.73
N ALA A 144 19.08 -17.62 2.81
CA ALA A 144 18.84 -18.96 3.33
C ALA A 144 19.31 -20.01 2.32
N GLU A 145 18.98 -19.83 1.04
CA GLU A 145 19.44 -20.68 -0.08
C GLU A 145 20.98 -20.77 -0.13
N ALA A 146 21.67 -19.64 0.03
CA ALA A 146 23.14 -19.62 0.08
C ALA A 146 23.77 -20.40 1.27
N ARG A 147 22.94 -20.88 2.21
CA ARG A 147 23.32 -21.68 3.38
C ARG A 147 22.62 -23.05 3.39
N ASP A 148 22.02 -23.45 2.27
CA ASP A 148 21.25 -24.70 2.14
C ASP A 148 20.10 -24.83 3.16
N VAL A 149 19.50 -23.69 3.55
CA VAL A 149 18.35 -23.64 4.47
C VAL A 149 17.06 -23.43 3.66
N PRO A 150 16.11 -24.39 3.69
CA PRO A 150 14.83 -24.23 3.01
C PRO A 150 14.00 -23.08 3.59
N VAL A 151 13.17 -22.48 2.75
CA VAL A 151 12.14 -21.52 3.15
C VAL A 151 10.80 -21.87 2.51
N ALA A 152 9.72 -21.56 3.21
CA ALA A 152 8.35 -21.75 2.74
C ALA A 152 7.48 -20.55 3.09
N GLU A 153 6.38 -20.35 2.37
CA GLU A 153 5.35 -19.42 2.80
C GLU A 153 4.67 -19.98 4.05
N GLY A 154 4.56 -19.16 5.10
CA GLY A 154 3.91 -19.55 6.35
C GLY A 154 2.42 -19.27 6.34
N ALA A 155 1.76 -19.54 7.48
CA ALA A 155 0.38 -19.14 7.68
C ALA A 155 0.23 -17.61 7.47
N PRO A 156 -0.79 -17.15 6.73
CA PRO A 156 -1.02 -15.73 6.52
C PRO A 156 -1.40 -15.05 7.84
N ALA A 157 -1.03 -13.78 7.97
CA ALA A 157 -1.43 -12.91 9.07
C ALA A 157 -2.52 -11.94 8.62
N GLU A 158 -3.49 -11.69 9.49
CA GLU A 158 -4.49 -10.65 9.32
C GLU A 158 -4.13 -9.43 10.18
N TYR A 159 -4.65 -8.26 9.80
CA TYR A 159 -4.35 -7.01 10.49
C TYR A 159 -5.61 -6.18 10.69
N LEU A 160 -5.70 -5.61 11.89
CA LEU A 160 -6.72 -4.65 12.25
C LEU A 160 -6.10 -3.25 12.27
N ARG A 161 -6.88 -2.27 11.80
CA ARG A 161 -6.49 -0.87 11.90
C ARG A 161 -6.66 -0.43 13.35
N GLY A 162 -5.54 -0.16 14.01
CA GLY A 162 -5.51 0.34 15.38
C GLY A 162 -5.80 1.83 15.48
N ALA A 163 -5.44 2.40 16.63
CA ALA A 163 -5.66 3.81 16.92
C ALA A 163 -4.83 4.73 16.00
N LEU A 164 -5.29 5.96 15.87
CA LEU A 164 -4.54 7.04 15.26
C LEU A 164 -3.29 7.34 16.10
N VAL A 165 -2.13 7.34 15.46
CA VAL A 165 -0.84 7.76 16.03
C VAL A 165 -0.71 9.28 15.98
N ASP A 166 -1.33 9.90 14.99
CA ASP A 166 -1.50 11.34 14.83
C ASP A 166 -2.82 11.64 14.09
N ASP A 167 -3.09 12.92 13.78
CA ASP A 167 -4.34 13.36 13.15
C ASP A 167 -4.71 12.63 11.83
N ARG A 168 -3.77 11.95 11.17
CA ARG A 168 -3.97 11.35 9.84
C ARG A 168 -3.48 9.93 9.68
N ASN A 169 -2.63 9.44 10.57
CA ASN A 169 -1.94 8.16 10.41
C ASN A 169 -2.33 7.19 11.52
N ALA A 170 -2.77 5.99 11.14
CA ALA A 170 -2.99 4.89 12.07
C ALA A 170 -1.78 3.95 12.14
N ARG A 171 -1.73 3.18 13.23
CA ARG A 171 -0.88 2.00 13.32
C ARG A 171 -1.78 0.77 13.22
N TRP A 172 -1.40 -0.13 12.34
CA TRP A 172 -2.07 -1.42 12.16
C TRP A 172 -1.39 -2.45 13.04
N GLU A 173 -2.19 -3.33 13.60
CA GLU A 173 -1.76 -4.37 14.53
C GLU A 173 -2.25 -5.72 14.01
N ARG A 174 -1.45 -6.75 14.23
CA ARG A 174 -1.81 -8.12 13.83
C ARG A 174 -3.06 -8.57 14.59
N ASP A 175 -4.02 -9.15 13.89
CA ASP A 175 -5.15 -9.84 14.52
C ASP A 175 -4.63 -11.16 15.11
N ALA A 176 -4.82 -11.35 16.41
CA ALA A 176 -4.06 -12.30 17.22
C ALA A 176 -4.48 -13.76 17.02
#